data_AF-A0A7C3P7W5-F1
#
_entry.id   AF-A0A7C3P7W5-F1
#
_cell.length_a   1.000
_cell.length_b   1.000
_cell.length_c   1.000
_cell.angle_alpha   90.00
_cell.angle_beta   90.00
_cell.angle_gamma   90.00
#
_symmetry.space_group_name_H-M   'P 1'
#
loop_
_entity.id
_entity.type
_entity.pdbx_description
1 polymer ?
#
loop_
_entity_poly.entity_id
_entity_poly.type
_entity_poly.pdbx_seq_one_letter_code
_entity_poly.pdbx_strand_id
1 'polypeptide(L)' 'MKNVVLDGEHLTLEDVLEVAEGRAEVRIARPVARKVKQSRDFIEKALAEGEKIYGVTTG' A
#
# COMPACT_ATOMS: atom_id res chain seq x y z
N MET A 1 -12.35 18.12 8.79
CA MET A 1 -11.02 17.63 8.41
C MET A 1 -11.06 17.20 6.95
N LYS A 2 -10.06 17.55 6.14
CA LYS A 2 -9.95 17.09 4.73
C LYS A 2 -9.79 15.56 4.72
N ASN A 3 -10.24 14.86 3.68
CA ASN A 3 -9.95 13.44 3.49
C ASN A 3 -9.05 13.28 2.26
N VAL A 4 -7.89 12.65 2.43
CA VAL A 4 -7.01 12.22 1.34
C VAL A 4 -7.29 10.74 1.09
N VAL A 5 -7.70 10.40 -0.13
CA VAL A 5 -8.02 9.02 -0.52
C VAL A 5 -6.87 8.44 -1.33
N LEU A 6 -6.20 7.43 -0.79
CA LEU A 6 -5.11 6.74 -1.46
C LEU A 6 -5.66 5.68 -2.42
N ASP A 7 -5.42 5.87 -3.72
CA ASP A 7 -5.79 4.94 -4.80
C ASP A 7 -4.58 4.19 -5.42
N GLY A 8 -3.36 4.63 -5.06
CA GLY A 8 -2.10 4.08 -5.52
C GLY A 8 -1.47 4.80 -6.72
N GLU A 9 -2.11 5.84 -7.26
CA GLU A 9 -1.67 6.49 -8.50
C GLU A 9 -1.68 8.03 -8.41
N HIS A 10 -2.58 8.63 -7.63
CA HIS A 10 -2.84 10.08 -7.67
C HIS A 10 -2.66 10.76 -6.31
N LEU A 11 -1.41 10.87 -5.85
CA LEU A 11 -1.05 11.62 -4.65
C LEU A 11 -0.28 12.89 -5.02
N THR A 12 -0.69 14.05 -4.50
CA THR A 12 0.04 15.32 -4.71
C THR A 12 0.90 15.71 -3.50
N LEU A 13 1.82 16.66 -3.71
CA LEU A 13 2.66 17.19 -2.61
C LEU A 13 1.82 17.94 -1.56
N GLU A 14 0.77 18.63 -1.99
CA GLU A 14 -0.16 19.31 -1.09
C GLU A 14 -0.91 18.30 -0.21
N ASP A 15 -1.34 17.16 -0.76
CA ASP A 15 -1.97 16.11 0.03
C ASP A 15 -1.02 15.53 1.09
N VAL A 16 0.27 15.37 0.75
CA VAL A 16 1.30 14.95 1.69
C VAL A 16 1.45 15.96 2.83
N LEU A 17 1.55 17.26 2.50
CA LEU A 17 1.70 18.32 3.49
C LEU A 17 0.49 18.39 4.44
N GLU A 18 -0.73 18.34 3.90
CA GLU A 18 -1.97 18.38 4.70
C GLU A 18 -2.07 17.21 5.69
N VAL A 19 -1.61 16.01 5.30
CA VAL A 19 -1.59 14.84 6.19
C VAL A 19 -0.48 14.99 7.24
N ALA A 20 0.73 15.39 6.84
CA ALA A 20 1.88 15.53 7.73
C ALA A 20 1.64 16.58 8.83
N GLU A 21 0.91 17.66 8.50
CA GLU A 21 0.56 18.72 9.44
C GLU A 21 -0.73 18.44 10.23
N GLY A 22 -1.32 17.24 10.10
CA GLY A 22 -2.49 16.80 10.86
C GLY A 22 -3.81 17.46 10.44
N ARG A 23 -3.87 18.06 9.24
CA ARG A 23 -5.06 18.76 8.71
C ARG A 23 -5.98 17.87 7.88
N ALA A 24 -5.53 16.67 7.54
CA ALA A 24 -6.30 15.68 6.78
C ALA A 24 -6.29 14.28 7.41
N GLU A 25 -7.41 13.56 7.26
CA GLU A 25 -7.50 12.12 7.50
C GLU A 25 -7.19 11.34 6.22
N VAL A 26 -6.60 10.16 6.38
CA VAL A 26 -6.29 9.27 5.27
C VAL A 26 -7.34 8.16 5.17
N ARG A 27 -7.80 7.89 3.94
CA ARG A 27 -8.64 6.74 3.62
C ARG A 27 -8.03 5.94 2.48
N ILE A 28 -8.28 4.65 2.46
CA ILE A 28 -7.86 3.77 1.36
C ILE A 28 -9.05 3.60 0.41
N ALA A 29 -8.82 3.81 -0.89
CA ALA A 29 -9.84 3.58 -1.89
C ALA A 29 -10.26 2.10 -1.90
N ARG A 30 -11.56 1.84 -2.02
CA ARG A 30 -12.13 0.47 -2.04
C ARG A 30 -11.39 -0.52 -2.96
N PRO A 31 -10.96 -0.17 -4.19
CA PRO A 31 -10.26 -1.14 -5.05
C PRO A 31 -8.84 -1.50 -4.58
N VAL A 32 -8.18 -0.65 -3.78
CA VAL A 32 -6.77 -0.85 -3.37
C VAL A 32 -6.62 -2.06 -2.46
N ALA A 33 -7.58 -2.34 -1.59
CA ALA A 33 -7.55 -3.49 -0.69
C ALA A 33 -7.37 -4.81 -1.46
N ARG A 34 -7.99 -4.93 -2.65
CA ARG A 34 -7.84 -6.11 -3.52
C ARG A 34 -6.43 -6.21 -4.11
N LYS A 35 -5.87 -5.10 -4.59
CA LYS A 35 -4.50 -5.06 -5.13
C LYS A 35 -3.47 -5.47 -4.06
N VAL A 36 -3.61 -4.95 -2.84
CA VAL A 36 -2.74 -5.30 -1.70
C VAL A 36 -2.87 -6.79 -1.36
N LYS A 37 -4.09 -7.32 -1.28
CA LYS A 37 -4.31 -8.74 -1.00
C LYS A 37 -3.68 -9.63 -2.08
N GLN A 38 -3.85 -9.30 -3.36
CA GLN A 38 -3.26 -10.07 -4.46
C GLN A 38 -1.73 -10.10 -4.39
N SER A 39 -1.10 -8.96 -4.06
CA SER A 39 0.34 -8.91 -3.85
C SER A 39 0.79 -9.81 -2.70
N ARG A 40 0.04 -9.81 -1.59
CA ARG A 40 0.31 -10.70 -0.45
C ARG A 40 0.15 -12.18 -0.81
N ASP A 41 -0.96 -12.54 -1.47
CA ASP A 41 -1.25 -13.92 -1.88
C ASP A 41 -0.14 -14.46 -2.82
N PHE A 42 0.40 -13.62 -3.70
CA PHE A 42 1.52 -13.98 -4.56
C PHE A 42 2.78 -14.33 -3.76
N ILE A 43 3.15 -13.50 -2.78
CA ILE A 43 4.30 -13.76 -1.90
C ILE A 43 4.09 -15.02 -1.07
N GLU A 44 2.90 -15.23 -0.52
CA GLU A 44 2.58 -16.43 0.26
C GLU A 44 2.66 -17.70 -0.58
N LYS A 45 2.24 -17.66 -1.85
CA LYS A 45 2.40 -18.78 -2.76
C LYS A 45 3.88 -19.06 -3.05
N ALA A 46 4.64 -18.04 -3.41
CA ALA A 46 6.07 -18.20 -3.71
C ALA A 46 6.86 -18.73 -2.50
N LEU A 47 6.48 -18.32 -1.29
CA LEU A 47 6.98 -18.86 -0.03
C LEU A 47 6.69 -20.36 0.11
N ALA A 48 5.46 -20.80 -0.15
CA ALA A 48 5.07 -22.20 -0.06
C ALA A 48 5.80 -23.08 -1.09
N GLU A 49 6.15 -22.51 -2.25
CA GLU A 49 6.89 -23.17 -3.33
C GLU A 49 8.41 -23.14 -3.12
N GLY A 50 8.90 -22.45 -2.08
CA GLY A 50 10.32 -22.39 -1.73
C GLY A 50 11.14 -21.47 -2.64
N GLU A 51 10.50 -20.47 -3.27
CA GLU A 51 11.19 -19.52 -4.14
C GLU A 51 12.21 -18.66 -3.35
N LYS A 52 13.31 -18.31 -4.02
CA LYS A 52 14.32 -17.39 -3.48
C LYS A 52 13.94 -15.95 -3.81
N ILE A 53 13.56 -15.19 -2.78
CA ILE A 53 13.14 -13.80 -2.87
C ILE A 53 13.96 -12.99 -1.88
N TYR A 54 14.67 -11.97 -2.38
CA TYR A 54 15.48 -11.08 -1.56
C TYR A 54 14.63 -10.31 -0.54
N GLY A 55 15.07 -10.30 0.71
CA GLY A 55 14.34 -9.67 1.82
C GLY A 55 13.10 -10.45 2.28
N VAL A 56 12.88 -11.66 1.76
CA VAL A 56 11.76 -12.54 2.16
C VAL A 56 12.28 -13.93 2.57
N THR A 57 12.89 -14.67 1.64
CA THR A 57 13.47 -16.01 1.92
C THR A 57 14.98 -16.04 1.90
N THR A 58 15.62 -14.97 1.42
CA THR A 58 17.06 -14.77 1.54
C THR A 58 17.34 -13.52 2.37
N GLY A 59 18.44 -13.58 3.13
CA GLY A 59 19.09 -12.37 3.65
C GLY A 59 19.67 -11.51 2.53
#